data_AF-A0A4U6VK66-F1
#
_entry.id   AF-A0A4U6VK66-F1
#
_cell.length_a   1.000
_cell.length_b   1.000
_cell.length_c   1.000
_cell.angle_alpha   90.00
_cell.angle_beta   90.00
_cell.angle_gamma   90.00
#
_symmetry.space_group_name_H-M   'P 1'
#
loop_
_entity.id
_entity.type
_entity.pdbx_description
1 polymer ?
#
loop_
_entity_poly.entity_id
_entity_poly.type
_entity_poly.pdbx_seq_one_letter_code
_entity_poly.pdbx_strand_id
1 'polypeptide(L)'
;MHYTVPVRGGLPFPMIDYFVYNPAGPSLRLLPSLGGTIAEVQARAEAEGFHISKEMARRMESLDTGIIHRAPGDFAVGELQITSDMGTSTARPELRVFNPSVSDQWVLKTPRIVPVHPRGELDMHHILWYWDTDAVVPFGTWLCWVDYTTGVMLYNLFDENSESEILFLELPVKQSCINRDEVGRGWLEAYHALGATKGGDVLKFARVLADEAPSPDGIVRPIYHPFPNRFIVTTWSLRLSSGNSMVWQEESSVTADQLRDLD
;
A
#
# COMPACT_ATOMS: atom_id res chain seq x y z
N MET A 1 8.40 -4.08 17.85
CA MET A 1 8.50 -5.19 18.82
C MET A 1 7.19 -5.93 18.80
N HIS A 2 7.19 -7.24 18.60
CA HIS A 2 5.97 -8.06 18.63
C HIS A 2 5.84 -8.69 20.02
N TYR A 3 4.67 -8.54 20.63
CA TYR A 3 4.35 -9.14 21.93
C TYR A 3 2.87 -9.49 21.99
N THR A 4 2.46 -10.26 22.98
CA THR A 4 1.06 -10.70 23.10
C THR A 4 0.42 -10.18 24.37
N VAL A 5 -0.81 -9.71 24.25
CA VAL A 5 -1.64 -9.31 25.38
C VAL A 5 -2.55 -10.48 25.77
N PRO A 6 -2.50 -10.96 27.02
CA PRO A 6 -3.40 -12.00 27.48
C PRO A 6 -4.84 -11.44 27.52
N VAL A 7 -5.75 -12.18 26.88
CA VAL A 7 -7.19 -11.89 26.86
C VAL A 7 -7.93 -13.07 27.48
N ARG A 8 -8.98 -12.79 28.27
CA ARG A 8 -9.72 -13.84 28.98
C ARG A 8 -10.49 -14.72 27.99
N GLY A 9 -10.35 -16.04 28.12
CA GLY A 9 -11.16 -17.01 27.37
C GLY A 9 -10.82 -17.16 25.88
N GLY A 10 -9.68 -16.63 25.42
CA GLY A 10 -9.27 -16.69 24.00
C GLY A 10 -7.76 -16.82 23.80
N LEU A 11 -7.33 -16.81 22.54
CA LEU A 11 -5.91 -16.74 22.17
C LEU A 11 -5.34 -15.35 22.49
N PRO A 12 -4.06 -15.23 22.89
CA PRO A 12 -3.45 -13.94 23.15
C PRO A 12 -3.51 -12.98 21.95
N PHE A 13 -3.75 -11.70 22.21
CA PHE A 13 -3.85 -10.68 21.17
C PHE A 13 -2.45 -10.18 20.75
N PRO A 14 -2.08 -10.26 19.46
CA PRO A 14 -0.78 -9.78 19.00
C PRO A 14 -0.74 -8.24 18.99
N MET A 15 0.32 -7.68 19.56
CA MET A 15 0.59 -6.25 19.61
C MET A 15 1.95 -5.96 18.98
N ILE A 16 2.04 -4.80 18.33
CA ILE A 16 3.22 -4.37 17.61
C ILE A 16 3.53 -2.93 17.97
N ASP A 17 4.71 -2.75 18.52
CA ASP A 17 5.32 -1.43 18.67
C ASP A 17 6.18 -1.11 17.46
N TYR A 18 5.97 0.07 16.89
CA TYR A 18 6.77 0.60 15.80
C TYR A 18 7.84 1.56 16.34
N PHE A 19 8.99 1.56 15.68
CA PHE A 19 10.08 2.47 15.99
C PHE A 19 10.50 3.22 14.73
N VAL A 20 10.82 4.50 14.89
CA VAL A 20 11.44 5.31 13.84
C VAL A 20 12.91 5.47 14.18
N TYR A 21 13.76 4.97 13.29
CA TYR A 21 15.21 5.11 13.39
C TYR A 21 15.68 6.24 12.48
N ASN A 22 16.38 7.22 13.06
CA ASN A 22 17.05 8.28 12.29
C ASN A 22 18.55 7.95 12.19
N PRO A 23 19.08 7.62 10.99
CA PRO A 23 20.49 7.30 10.82
C PRO A 23 21.42 8.53 10.81
N ALA A 24 20.91 9.71 10.43
CA ALA A 24 21.73 10.92 10.29
C ALA A 24 22.08 11.54 11.65
N GLY A 25 21.15 11.45 12.60
CA GLY A 25 21.39 11.66 14.03
C GLY A 25 20.95 10.40 14.76
N PRO A 26 21.84 9.39 14.91
CA PRO A 26 21.50 8.06 15.40
C PRO A 26 20.61 8.09 16.62
N SER A 27 19.32 7.84 16.40
CA SER A 27 18.30 7.88 17.45
C SER A 27 17.16 6.95 17.08
N LEU A 28 16.52 6.42 18.12
CA LEU A 28 15.39 5.52 17.99
C LEU A 28 14.22 6.11 18.78
N ARG A 29 13.10 6.35 18.10
CA ARG A 29 11.87 6.82 18.72
C ARG A 29 10.83 5.72 18.70
N LEU A 30 10.35 5.32 19.87
CA LEU A 30 9.17 4.48 20.00
C LEU A 30 7.93 5.30 19.62
N LEU A 31 7.11 4.76 18.72
CA LEU A 31 5.81 5.33 18.41
C LEU A 31 4.78 4.88 19.46
N PRO A 32 3.70 5.66 19.70
CA PRO A 32 2.57 5.17 20.47
C PRO A 32 2.05 3.85 19.86
N SER A 33 1.53 2.97 20.71
CA SER A 33 0.95 1.71 20.22
C SER A 33 -0.24 1.99 19.30
N LEU A 34 -0.20 1.42 18.10
CA LEU A 34 -1.25 1.55 17.10
C LEU A 34 -2.55 0.84 17.51
N GLY A 35 -2.43 -0.22 18.31
CA GLY A 35 -3.56 -0.98 18.85
C GLY A 35 -4.21 -0.34 20.08
N GLY A 36 -3.67 0.79 20.56
CA GLY A 36 -4.00 1.39 21.84
C GLY A 36 -3.20 0.78 23.00
N THR A 37 -3.60 1.12 24.21
CA THR A 37 -3.05 0.56 25.45
C THR A 37 -3.45 -0.90 25.63
N ILE A 38 -2.69 -1.63 26.45
CA ILE A 38 -3.01 -3.03 26.81
C ILE A 38 -4.41 -3.15 27.40
N ALA A 39 -4.83 -2.19 28.24
CA ALA A 39 -6.14 -2.18 28.86
C ALA A 39 -7.27 -2.01 27.83
N GLU A 40 -7.09 -1.13 26.85
CA GLU A 40 -8.06 -0.94 25.75
C GLU A 40 -8.18 -2.20 24.88
N VAL A 41 -7.05 -2.85 24.59
CA VAL A 41 -7.03 -4.12 23.85
C VAL A 41 -7.77 -5.22 24.61
N GLN A 42 -7.54 -5.34 25.91
CA GLN A 42 -8.23 -6.31 26.77
C GLN A 42 -9.73 -6.02 26.84
N ALA A 43 -10.12 -4.76 27.04
CA ALA A 43 -11.53 -4.36 27.09
C ALA A 43 -12.25 -4.65 25.77
N ARG A 44 -11.61 -4.37 24.62
CA ARG A 44 -12.15 -4.71 23.29
C ARG A 44 -12.30 -6.21 23.11
N ALA A 45 -11.28 -6.98 23.49
CA ALA A 45 -11.34 -8.44 23.39
C ALA A 45 -12.40 -9.06 24.32
N GLU A 46 -12.67 -8.47 25.48
CA GLU A 46 -13.77 -8.89 26.36
C GLU A 46 -15.15 -8.55 25.79
N ALA A 47 -15.28 -7.40 25.12
CA ALA A 47 -16.54 -6.93 24.55
C ALA A 47 -16.92 -7.65 23.25
N GLU A 48 -15.95 -7.86 22.36
CA GLU A 48 -16.16 -8.37 21.00
C GLU A 48 -15.78 -9.86 20.91
N GLY A 49 -14.84 -10.32 21.72
CA GLY A 49 -14.17 -11.61 21.58
C GLY A 49 -12.82 -11.49 20.88
N PHE A 50 -12.12 -12.62 20.74
CA PHE A 50 -10.86 -12.65 19.98
C PHE A 50 -11.11 -12.98 18.50
N HIS A 51 -10.77 -12.06 17.61
CA HIS A 51 -10.84 -12.25 16.17
C HIS A 51 -9.55 -11.74 15.53
N ILE A 52 -8.81 -12.60 14.83
CA ILE A 52 -7.74 -12.14 13.95
C ILE A 52 -8.40 -11.67 12.66
N SER A 53 -8.53 -10.35 12.54
CA SER A 53 -9.00 -9.72 11.32
C SER A 53 -7.88 -9.71 10.26
N LYS A 54 -8.22 -9.57 8.97
CA LYS A 54 -7.22 -9.46 7.90
C LYS A 54 -6.29 -8.27 8.16
N GLU A 55 -6.83 -7.19 8.69
CA GLU A 55 -6.14 -5.96 9.07
C GLU A 55 -5.11 -6.20 10.18
N MET A 56 -5.43 -7.05 11.16
CA MET A 56 -4.47 -7.42 12.20
C MET A 56 -3.33 -8.29 11.65
N ALA A 57 -3.63 -9.25 10.77
CA ALA A 57 -2.62 -10.04 10.09
C ALA A 57 -1.70 -9.15 9.22
N ARG A 58 -2.26 -8.18 8.48
CA ARG A 58 -1.49 -7.25 7.63
C ARG A 58 -0.62 -6.29 8.45
N ARG A 59 -1.11 -5.81 9.59
CA ARG A 59 -0.31 -5.00 10.52
C ARG A 59 0.95 -5.77 10.97
N MET A 60 0.84 -7.09 11.18
CA MET A 60 1.97 -7.96 11.47
C MET A 60 3.01 -8.02 10.35
N GLU A 61 2.59 -7.86 9.10
CA GLU A 61 3.47 -7.83 7.94
C GLU A 61 3.96 -6.40 7.60
N SER A 62 3.47 -5.38 8.30
CA SER A 62 3.76 -3.95 8.07
C SER A 62 3.46 -3.45 6.65
N LEU A 63 2.61 -4.17 5.91
CA LEU A 63 2.30 -3.87 4.51
C LEU A 63 1.35 -2.69 4.31
N ASP A 64 0.67 -2.27 5.37
CA ASP A 64 -0.28 -1.15 5.35
C ASP A 64 0.29 0.14 5.95
N THR A 65 1.52 0.11 6.46
CA THR A 65 2.15 1.24 7.17
C THR A 65 3.32 1.81 6.39
N GLY A 66 3.37 3.13 6.24
CA GLY A 66 4.50 3.82 5.63
C GLY A 66 4.88 5.10 6.37
N ILE A 67 6.09 5.59 6.08
CA ILE A 67 6.67 6.79 6.71
C ILE A 67 7.14 7.77 5.63
N ILE A 68 6.87 9.05 5.85
CA ILE A 68 7.44 10.16 5.08
C ILE A 68 8.26 11.01 6.03
N HIS A 69 9.46 11.39 5.58
CA HIS A 69 10.37 12.25 6.32
C HIS A 69 10.72 13.47 5.47
N ARG A 70 10.50 14.68 5.99
CA ARG A 70 10.82 15.95 5.32
C ARG A 70 12.16 16.51 5.78
N ALA A 71 12.40 16.49 7.07
CA ALA A 71 13.58 17.01 7.72
C ALA A 71 13.81 16.27 9.05
N PRO A 72 15.01 16.34 9.64
CA PRO A 72 15.29 15.68 10.92
C PRO A 72 14.23 16.01 11.99
N GLY A 73 13.51 14.99 12.44
CA GLY A 73 12.44 15.13 13.44
C GLY A 73 11.06 15.52 12.89
N ASP A 74 10.96 15.92 11.62
CA ASP A 74 9.72 16.19 10.91
C ASP A 74 9.37 15.01 9.98
N PHE A 75 8.57 14.10 10.52
CA PHE A 75 8.11 12.91 9.81
C PHE A 75 6.64 12.65 10.13
N ALA A 76 5.98 11.92 9.24
CA ALA A 76 4.64 11.41 9.48
C ALA A 76 4.58 9.92 9.11
N VAL A 77 3.79 9.17 9.86
CA VAL A 77 3.53 7.75 9.63
C VAL A 77 2.05 7.59 9.34
N GLY A 78 1.71 6.81 8.32
CA GLY A 78 0.34 6.50 7.96
C GLY A 78 0.10 5.00 7.90
N GLU A 79 -0.97 4.51 8.53
CA GLU A 79 -1.52 3.17 8.31
C GLU A 79 -2.88 3.31 7.61
N LEU A 80 -3.04 2.71 6.43
CA LEU A 80 -4.33 2.63 5.74
C LEU A 80 -4.91 1.23 5.87
N GLN A 81 -6.13 1.14 6.37
CA GLN A 81 -6.89 -0.10 6.43
C GLN A 81 -8.20 0.07 5.69
N ILE A 82 -8.63 -0.96 4.96
CA ILE A 82 -9.99 -1.01 4.42
C ILE A 82 -10.78 -1.97 5.29
N THR A 83 -11.65 -1.42 6.14
CA THR A 83 -12.50 -2.19 7.04
C THR A 83 -13.76 -2.60 6.31
N SER A 84 -14.08 -3.90 6.35
CA SER A 84 -15.30 -4.45 5.77
C SER A 84 -16.25 -4.91 6.87
N ASP A 85 -17.46 -4.36 6.90
CA ASP A 85 -18.52 -4.89 7.75
C ASP A 85 -19.33 -5.94 6.96
N MET A 86 -19.20 -7.19 7.37
CA MET A 86 -19.89 -8.34 6.76
C MET A 86 -21.42 -8.23 6.84
N GLY A 87 -21.96 -7.49 7.83
CA GLY A 87 -23.40 -7.29 8.00
C GLY A 87 -23.99 -6.27 7.04
N THR A 88 -23.23 -5.23 6.70
CA THR A 88 -23.67 -4.18 5.77
C THR A 88 -23.10 -4.34 4.37
N SER A 89 -22.17 -5.30 4.18
CA SER A 89 -21.37 -5.44 2.97
C SER A 89 -20.72 -4.11 2.56
N THR A 90 -20.35 -3.24 3.50
CA THR A 90 -19.70 -1.95 3.17
C THR A 90 -18.22 -2.01 3.54
N ALA A 91 -17.37 -1.62 2.59
CA ALA A 91 -15.94 -1.44 2.80
C ALA A 91 -15.63 0.06 2.96
N ARG A 92 -14.86 0.43 4.00
CA ARG A 92 -14.56 1.82 4.33
C ARG A 92 -13.06 1.99 4.62
N PRO A 93 -12.44 3.07 4.14
CA PRO A 93 -11.06 3.36 4.51
C PRO A 93 -10.97 3.98 5.91
N GLU A 94 -10.05 3.43 6.70
CA GLU A 94 -9.58 3.98 7.96
C GLU A 94 -8.11 4.32 7.82
N LEU A 95 -7.77 5.59 8.00
CA LEU A 95 -6.40 6.08 7.94
C LEU A 95 -5.96 6.51 9.33
N ARG A 96 -4.98 5.83 9.91
CA ARG A 96 -4.33 6.26 11.16
C ARG A 96 -3.07 7.04 10.82
N VAL A 97 -2.99 8.28 11.28
CA VAL A 97 -1.83 9.15 11.06
C VAL A 97 -1.15 9.45 12.38
N PHE A 98 0.15 9.25 12.44
CA PHE A 98 1.00 9.76 13.50
C PHE A 98 1.91 10.84 12.93
N ASN A 99 1.74 12.07 13.42
CA ASN A 99 2.61 13.19 13.10
C ASN A 99 2.94 13.92 14.40
N PRO A 100 4.18 13.79 14.93
CA PRO A 100 4.56 14.34 16.22
C PRO A 100 4.55 15.88 16.24
N SER A 101 4.55 16.53 15.08
CA SER A 101 4.40 18.00 14.98
C SER A 101 2.94 18.45 15.22
N VAL A 102 1.97 17.53 15.11
CA VAL A 102 0.53 17.79 15.27
C VAL A 102 -0.03 17.13 16.53
N SER A 103 0.31 15.86 16.77
CA SER A 103 -0.19 15.05 17.88
C SER A 103 0.82 13.97 18.27
N ASP A 104 1.06 13.81 19.57
CA ASP A 104 1.88 12.73 20.13
C ASP A 104 1.10 11.40 20.24
N GLN A 105 -0.08 11.31 19.64
CA GLN A 105 -0.93 10.12 19.55
C GLN A 105 -1.38 9.90 18.10
N TRP A 106 -1.73 8.65 17.77
CA TRP A 106 -2.36 8.33 16.49
C TRP A 106 -3.71 9.03 16.34
N VAL A 107 -3.94 9.64 15.19
CA VAL A 107 -5.21 10.27 14.82
C VAL A 107 -5.90 9.38 13.79
N LEU A 108 -7.10 8.90 14.12
CA LEU A 108 -7.95 8.18 13.17
C LEU A 108 -8.67 9.17 12.24
N LYS A 109 -8.59 8.91 10.94
CA LYS A 109 -9.32 9.62 9.89
C LYS A 109 -10.16 8.62 9.09
N THR A 110 -11.32 9.07 8.62
CA THR A 110 -12.23 8.28 7.78
C THR A 110 -12.44 8.98 6.43
N PRO A 111 -11.40 9.02 5.59
CA PRO A 111 -11.46 9.76 4.33
C PRO A 111 -12.44 9.13 3.33
N ARG A 112 -12.95 9.92 2.38
CA ARG A 112 -13.58 9.39 1.16
C ARG A 112 -12.50 9.03 0.14
N ILE A 113 -12.75 8.07 -0.74
CA ILE A 113 -11.83 7.76 -1.84
C ILE A 113 -12.35 8.38 -3.12
N VAL A 114 -11.48 9.11 -3.81
CA VAL A 114 -11.81 9.89 -5.01
C VAL A 114 -10.96 9.41 -6.18
N PRO A 115 -11.56 8.76 -7.19
CA PRO A 115 -10.84 8.39 -8.40
C PRO A 115 -10.34 9.61 -9.18
N VAL A 116 -9.10 9.54 -9.64
CA VAL A 116 -8.45 10.57 -10.46
C VAL A 116 -8.38 10.08 -11.90
N HIS A 117 -8.97 10.84 -12.83
CA HIS A 117 -8.99 10.54 -14.26
C HIS A 117 -9.39 9.08 -14.60
N PRO A 118 -10.56 8.60 -14.13
CA PRO A 118 -10.95 7.22 -14.35
C PRO A 118 -11.09 6.94 -15.85
N ARG A 119 -10.54 5.80 -16.32
CA ARG A 119 -10.61 5.41 -17.74
C ARG A 119 -11.96 4.81 -18.16
N GLY A 120 -12.89 4.70 -17.21
CA GLY A 120 -14.24 4.18 -17.39
C GLY A 120 -15.00 4.21 -16.07
N GLU A 121 -16.13 3.52 -16.01
CA GLU A 121 -16.86 3.34 -14.75
C GLU A 121 -16.06 2.42 -13.82
N LEU A 122 -15.80 2.90 -12.60
CA LEU A 122 -15.10 2.16 -11.57
C LEU A 122 -16.11 1.69 -10.53
N ASP A 123 -16.17 0.38 -10.31
CA ASP A 123 -16.86 -0.19 -9.16
C ASP A 123 -16.00 -0.02 -7.92
N MET A 124 -16.09 1.16 -7.31
CA MET A 124 -15.33 1.47 -6.09
C MET A 124 -15.70 0.55 -4.93
N HIS A 125 -16.95 0.05 -4.87
CA HIS A 125 -17.35 -0.88 -3.82
C HIS A 125 -16.56 -2.18 -3.93
N HIS A 126 -16.50 -2.75 -5.14
CA HIS A 126 -15.70 -3.94 -5.44
C HIS A 126 -14.20 -3.69 -5.17
N ILE A 127 -13.65 -2.57 -5.66
CA ILE A 127 -12.23 -2.23 -5.45
C ILE A 127 -11.89 -2.19 -3.95
N LEU A 128 -12.72 -1.54 -3.13
CA LEU A 128 -12.46 -1.46 -1.69
C LEU A 128 -12.62 -2.81 -1.01
N TRP A 129 -13.62 -3.60 -1.40
CA TRP A 129 -13.85 -4.91 -0.83
C TRP A 129 -12.67 -5.87 -1.03
N TYR A 130 -12.02 -5.79 -2.20
CA TYR A 130 -10.88 -6.62 -2.57
C TYR A 130 -9.53 -5.94 -2.40
N TRP A 131 -9.49 -4.70 -1.92
CA TRP A 131 -8.26 -3.94 -1.76
C TRP A 131 -7.27 -4.66 -0.86
N ASP A 132 -6.04 -4.77 -1.33
CA ASP A 132 -5.01 -5.46 -0.61
C ASP A 132 -3.62 -4.89 -0.93
N THR A 133 -3.10 -4.09 0.01
CA THR A 133 -1.84 -3.36 -0.16
C THR A 133 -0.66 -4.30 -0.30
N ASP A 134 0.08 -4.20 -1.41
CA ASP A 134 1.29 -4.95 -1.70
C ASP A 134 2.55 -4.12 -1.41
N ALA A 135 2.48 -2.79 -1.49
CA ALA A 135 3.60 -1.91 -1.16
C ALA A 135 3.13 -0.54 -0.66
N VAL A 136 3.98 0.12 0.14
CA VAL A 136 3.78 1.52 0.55
C VAL A 136 4.99 2.36 0.15
N VAL A 137 4.76 3.41 -0.64
CA VAL A 137 5.83 4.21 -1.25
C VAL A 137 5.68 5.68 -0.87
N PRO A 138 6.73 6.32 -0.30
CA PRO A 138 6.75 7.76 -0.12
C PRO A 138 6.98 8.47 -1.46
N PHE A 139 6.15 9.44 -1.78
CA PHE A 139 6.14 10.19 -3.04
C PHE A 139 5.98 11.69 -2.76
N GLY A 140 7.09 12.41 -2.63
CA GLY A 140 7.11 13.79 -2.18
C GLY A 140 6.53 13.91 -0.77
N THR A 141 5.38 14.56 -0.64
CA THR A 141 4.61 14.67 0.62
C THR A 141 3.46 13.67 0.72
N TRP A 142 3.31 12.80 -0.27
CA TRP A 142 2.24 11.81 -0.38
C TRP A 142 2.72 10.43 0.04
N LEU A 143 1.87 9.70 0.73
CA LEU A 143 2.06 8.27 0.97
C LEU A 143 1.18 7.52 -0.02
N CYS A 144 1.77 6.54 -0.71
CA CYS A 144 1.10 5.77 -1.75
C CYS A 144 0.95 4.32 -1.30
N TRP A 145 -0.28 3.85 -1.07
CA TRP A 145 -0.57 2.43 -0.88
C TRP A 145 -0.88 1.81 -2.24
N VAL A 146 -0.13 0.78 -2.60
CA VAL A 146 -0.18 0.15 -3.91
C VAL A 146 -0.85 -1.20 -3.77
N ASP A 147 -1.88 -1.45 -4.58
CA ASP A 147 -2.42 -2.77 -4.85
C ASP A 147 -2.11 -3.07 -6.32
N TYR A 148 -1.22 -4.03 -6.57
CA TYR A 148 -0.76 -4.28 -7.92
C TYR A 148 -1.86 -4.79 -8.85
N THR A 149 -2.98 -5.30 -8.32
CA THR A 149 -4.10 -5.76 -9.16
C THR A 149 -5.08 -4.66 -9.53
N THR A 150 -5.13 -3.57 -8.74
CA THR A 150 -6.13 -2.51 -8.93
C THR A 150 -5.53 -1.13 -9.20
N GLY A 151 -4.66 -0.62 -8.33
CA GLY A 151 -4.33 0.81 -8.33
C GLY A 151 -3.44 1.28 -7.19
N VAL A 152 -3.40 2.60 -7.04
CA VAL A 152 -2.65 3.30 -6.01
C VAL A 152 -3.59 4.25 -5.28
N MET A 153 -3.58 4.21 -3.95
CA MET A 153 -4.23 5.17 -3.07
C MET A 153 -3.20 6.16 -2.53
N LEU A 154 -3.44 7.45 -2.71
CA LEU A 154 -2.50 8.52 -2.36
C LEU A 154 -3.13 9.45 -1.33
N TYR A 155 -2.39 9.72 -0.25
CA TYR A 155 -2.80 10.67 0.77
C TYR A 155 -1.64 11.60 1.14
N ASN A 156 -1.90 12.90 1.21
CA ASN A 156 -0.91 13.88 1.64
C ASN A 156 -0.96 14.03 3.17
N LEU A 157 0.00 13.43 3.88
CA LEU A 157 0.01 13.37 5.34
C LEU A 157 0.19 14.74 6.03
N PHE A 158 0.55 15.77 5.27
CA PHE A 158 0.89 17.09 5.78
C PHE A 158 0.01 18.21 5.24
N ASP A 159 -0.98 17.88 4.41
CA ASP A 159 -1.94 18.86 3.95
C ASP A 159 -3.12 18.92 4.92
N GLU A 160 -3.11 19.91 5.82
CA GLU A 160 -4.21 20.14 6.76
C GLU A 160 -5.50 20.57 6.07
N ASN A 161 -5.39 21.11 4.85
CA ASN A 161 -6.52 21.52 4.02
C ASN A 161 -6.95 20.43 3.04
N SER A 162 -6.27 19.28 3.00
CA SER A 162 -6.82 18.13 2.30
C SER A 162 -8.12 17.79 2.99
N GLU A 163 -9.23 18.16 2.34
CA GLU A 163 -10.52 17.54 2.60
C GLU A 163 -10.24 16.05 2.71
N SER A 164 -10.84 15.38 3.69
CA SER A 164 -10.50 14.00 4.07
C SER A 164 -10.69 13.04 2.89
N GLU A 165 -9.72 13.00 1.98
CA GLU A 165 -9.80 12.41 0.66
C GLU A 165 -8.52 11.63 0.40
N ILE A 166 -8.69 10.39 0.01
CA ILE A 166 -7.63 9.58 -0.58
C ILE A 166 -7.86 9.60 -2.08
N LEU A 167 -6.84 9.99 -2.84
CA LEU A 167 -6.90 9.94 -4.29
C LEU A 167 -6.64 8.52 -4.76
N PHE A 168 -7.51 7.99 -5.61
CA PHE A 168 -7.34 6.68 -6.23
C PHE A 168 -6.91 6.83 -7.68
N LEU A 169 -5.81 6.18 -8.03
CA LEU A 169 -5.22 6.16 -9.36
C LEU A 169 -5.18 4.72 -9.86
N GLU A 170 -5.86 4.43 -10.97
CA GLU A 170 -5.69 3.14 -11.63
C GLU A 170 -4.22 2.98 -12.07
N LEU A 171 -3.68 1.76 -11.99
CA LEU A 171 -2.40 1.46 -12.63
C LEU A 171 -2.48 1.73 -14.14
N PRO A 172 -1.38 2.10 -14.81
CA PRO A 172 -1.40 2.48 -16.23
C PRO A 172 -1.90 1.36 -17.16
N VAL A 173 -1.88 0.12 -16.69
CA VAL A 173 -2.28 -1.07 -17.44
C VAL A 173 -3.19 -1.94 -16.57
N LYS A 174 -4.36 -2.31 -17.10
CA LYS A 174 -5.25 -3.26 -16.44
C LYS A 174 -4.60 -4.64 -16.46
N GLN A 175 -4.56 -5.30 -15.31
CA GLN A 175 -4.06 -6.66 -15.17
C GLN A 175 -5.23 -7.63 -15.32
N SER A 176 -5.70 -7.83 -16.55
CA SER A 176 -6.79 -8.78 -16.83
C SER A 176 -6.41 -10.24 -16.55
N CYS A 177 -5.14 -10.49 -16.22
CA CYS A 177 -4.52 -11.80 -16.28
C CYS A 177 -3.92 -12.28 -14.96
N ILE A 178 -3.97 -11.49 -13.87
CA ILE A 178 -3.38 -11.89 -12.59
C ILE A 178 -4.48 -12.02 -11.55
N ASN A 179 -4.82 -13.28 -11.22
CA ASN A 179 -5.74 -13.60 -10.14
C ASN A 179 -4.97 -13.70 -8.82
N ARG A 180 -5.14 -12.71 -7.93
CA ARG A 180 -4.50 -12.66 -6.60
C ARG A 180 -4.74 -13.95 -5.79
N ASP A 181 -5.93 -14.55 -5.91
CA ASP A 181 -6.28 -15.77 -5.18
C ASP A 181 -5.52 -17.01 -5.68
N GLU A 182 -5.04 -16.98 -6.92
CA GLU A 182 -4.29 -18.09 -7.53
C GLU A 182 -2.77 -17.92 -7.39
N VAL A 183 -2.27 -16.70 -7.55
CA VAL A 183 -0.81 -16.45 -7.58
C VAL A 183 -0.25 -15.98 -6.25
N GLY A 184 -1.04 -15.34 -5.38
CA GLY A 184 -0.56 -14.74 -4.13
C GLY A 184 0.38 -13.54 -4.32
N ARG A 185 0.74 -12.88 -3.21
CA ARG A 185 1.46 -11.59 -3.22
C ARG A 185 2.89 -11.65 -3.77
N GLY A 186 3.68 -12.63 -3.35
CA GLY A 186 5.10 -12.70 -3.73
C GLY A 186 5.32 -12.74 -5.24
N TRP A 187 4.33 -13.21 -6.00
CA TRP A 187 4.35 -13.17 -7.46
C TRP A 187 3.98 -11.81 -8.03
N LEU A 188 3.04 -11.07 -7.43
CA LEU A 188 2.73 -9.70 -7.85
C LEU A 188 3.95 -8.80 -7.75
N GLU A 189 4.71 -8.90 -6.66
CA GLU A 189 5.96 -8.16 -6.44
C GLU A 189 7.09 -8.58 -7.39
N ALA A 190 7.09 -9.83 -7.87
CA ALA A 190 8.08 -10.30 -8.83
C ALA A 190 7.89 -9.69 -10.24
N TYR A 191 6.64 -9.36 -10.60
CA TYR A 191 6.30 -8.79 -11.90
C TYR A 191 6.08 -7.27 -11.87
N HIS A 192 5.94 -6.69 -10.68
CA HIS A 192 5.63 -5.27 -10.54
C HIS A 192 6.52 -4.61 -9.50
N ALA A 193 6.99 -3.42 -9.85
CA ALA A 193 7.66 -2.56 -8.90
C ALA A 193 7.10 -1.14 -9.05
N LEU A 194 6.72 -0.54 -7.94
CA LEU A 194 6.41 0.87 -7.85
C LEU A 194 7.35 1.53 -6.86
N GLY A 195 7.94 2.66 -7.25
CA GLY A 195 8.92 3.35 -6.41
C GLY A 195 9.04 4.82 -6.79
N ALA A 196 9.40 5.66 -5.82
CA ALA A 196 9.68 7.06 -6.09
C ALA A 196 11.15 7.27 -6.50
N THR A 197 11.37 8.16 -7.46
CA THR A 197 12.67 8.50 -8.01
C THR A 197 12.86 10.02 -8.01
N LYS A 198 14.06 10.50 -8.34
CA LYS A 198 14.40 11.93 -8.41
C LYS A 198 14.04 12.68 -7.12
N GLY A 199 14.51 12.16 -5.99
CA GLY A 199 14.27 12.77 -4.68
C GLY A 199 12.83 12.66 -4.16
N GLY A 200 11.98 11.86 -4.81
CA GLY A 200 10.58 11.69 -4.41
C GLY A 200 9.58 12.34 -5.36
N ASP A 201 10.02 13.07 -6.38
CA ASP A 201 9.15 13.88 -7.24
C ASP A 201 8.54 13.11 -8.43
N VAL A 202 9.06 11.91 -8.72
CA VAL A 202 8.56 11.08 -9.82
C VAL A 202 8.29 9.66 -9.35
N LEU A 203 7.03 9.25 -9.39
CA LEU A 203 6.62 7.88 -9.14
C LEU A 203 6.89 7.08 -10.42
N LYS A 204 7.61 5.97 -10.32
CA LYS A 204 7.85 5.05 -11.42
C LYS A 204 7.15 3.74 -11.13
N PHE A 205 6.47 3.24 -12.14
CA PHE A 205 5.91 1.91 -12.16
C PHE A 205 6.62 1.11 -13.25
N ALA A 206 7.11 -0.08 -12.90
CA ALA A 206 7.69 -1.03 -13.82
C ALA A 206 6.87 -2.31 -13.77
N ARG A 207 6.64 -2.88 -14.95
CA ARG A 207 6.02 -4.19 -15.11
C ARG A 207 6.93 -5.07 -15.94
N VAL A 208 7.16 -6.29 -15.46
CA VAL A 208 7.83 -7.36 -16.19
C VAL A 208 6.77 -8.38 -16.57
N LEU A 209 6.68 -8.75 -17.84
CA LEU A 209 5.85 -9.86 -18.30
C LEU A 209 6.67 -10.75 -19.21
N ALA A 210 6.45 -12.07 -19.13
CA ALA A 210 7.03 -12.95 -20.14
C ALA A 210 6.42 -12.68 -21.51
N ASP A 211 7.25 -12.81 -22.53
CA ASP A 211 6.88 -12.73 -23.92
C ASP A 211 6.41 -14.11 -24.41
N GLU A 212 5.38 -14.64 -23.73
CA GLU A 212 4.68 -15.85 -24.11
C GLU A 212 3.25 -15.50 -24.55
N ALA A 213 2.68 -16.32 -25.44
CA ALA A 213 1.28 -16.15 -25.79
C ALA A 213 0.43 -16.27 -24.51
N PRO A 214 -0.52 -15.36 -24.26
CA PRO A 214 -1.41 -15.49 -23.11
C PRO A 214 -2.09 -16.86 -23.19
N SER A 215 -2.29 -17.47 -22.03
CA SER A 215 -3.03 -18.71 -21.94
C SER A 215 -4.41 -18.55 -22.60
N PRO A 216 -5.04 -19.64 -23.07
CA PRO A 216 -6.36 -19.57 -23.69
C PRO A 216 -7.45 -18.97 -22.78
N ASP A 217 -7.25 -19.04 -21.46
CA ASP A 217 -8.11 -18.45 -20.42
C ASP A 217 -7.73 -16.99 -20.08
N GLY A 218 -6.66 -16.45 -20.68
CA GLY A 218 -6.19 -15.07 -20.46
C GLY A 218 -5.47 -14.86 -19.12
N ILE A 219 -5.24 -15.92 -18.34
CA ILE A 219 -4.60 -15.88 -17.02
C ILE A 219 -3.08 -16.12 -17.14
N VAL A 220 -2.28 -15.14 -16.73
CA VAL A 220 -0.84 -15.31 -16.53
C VAL A 220 -0.65 -16.16 -15.29
N ARG A 221 -0.36 -17.43 -15.52
CA ARG A 221 0.03 -18.37 -14.47
C ARG A 221 1.49 -18.10 -14.08
N PRO A 222 1.88 -18.42 -12.84
CA PRO A 222 3.28 -18.39 -12.45
C PRO A 222 4.08 -19.22 -13.46
N ILE A 223 5.10 -18.62 -14.05
CA ILE A 223 5.99 -19.35 -14.95
C ILE A 223 6.86 -20.23 -14.08
N TYR A 224 6.46 -21.49 -13.96
CA TYR A 224 7.23 -22.51 -13.23
C TYR A 224 8.52 -22.92 -13.99
N HIS A 225 8.77 -22.33 -15.16
CA HIS A 225 9.98 -22.59 -15.92
C HIS A 225 11.15 -21.78 -15.35
N PRO A 226 12.31 -22.42 -15.10
CA PRO A 226 13.51 -21.69 -14.74
C PRO A 226 13.89 -20.83 -15.95
N PHE A 227 13.73 -19.51 -15.80
CA PHE A 227 14.12 -18.49 -16.77
C PHE A 227 13.23 -18.38 -18.02
N PRO A 228 12.20 -17.52 -18.04
CA PRO A 228 11.71 -17.00 -19.30
C PRO A 228 12.87 -16.20 -19.93
N ASN A 229 13.57 -16.78 -20.90
CA ASN A 229 14.62 -16.09 -21.65
C ASN A 229 14.07 -14.89 -22.46
N ARG A 230 12.75 -14.73 -22.50
CA ARG A 230 12.03 -13.67 -23.20
C ARG A 230 11.01 -13.04 -22.26
N PHE A 231 11.25 -11.79 -21.91
CA PHE A 231 10.34 -10.95 -21.15
C PHE A 231 10.38 -9.53 -21.71
N ILE A 232 9.37 -8.75 -21.38
CA ILE A 232 9.26 -7.34 -21.71
C ILE A 232 9.15 -6.58 -20.39
N VAL A 233 10.02 -5.60 -20.19
CA VAL A 233 9.92 -4.62 -19.12
C VAL A 233 9.31 -3.36 -19.70
N THR A 234 8.13 -2.97 -19.22
CA THR A 234 7.53 -1.68 -19.57
C THR A 234 7.53 -0.78 -18.34
N THR A 235 7.88 0.49 -18.55
CA THR A 235 7.98 1.46 -17.47
C THR A 235 7.10 2.68 -17.74
N TRP A 236 6.52 3.19 -16.67
CA TRP A 236 5.70 4.41 -16.66
C TRP A 236 6.20 5.34 -15.57
N SER A 237 5.95 6.63 -15.77
CA SER A 237 6.19 7.66 -14.77
C SER A 237 4.93 8.47 -14.51
N LEU A 238 4.79 8.92 -13.27
CA LEU A 238 3.77 9.87 -12.85
C LEU A 238 4.49 11.00 -12.12
N ARG A 239 4.15 12.24 -12.50
CA ARG A 239 4.72 13.46 -11.92
C ARG A 239 3.61 14.31 -11.34
N LEU A 240 3.88 14.96 -10.22
CA LEU A 240 3.03 16.04 -9.72
C LEU A 240 3.30 17.27 -10.57
N SER A 241 2.57 17.42 -11.67
CA SER A 241 2.62 18.65 -12.47
C SER A 241 1.91 19.79 -11.73
N SER A 242 2.34 21.03 -11.96
CA SER A 242 1.68 22.24 -11.46
C SER A 242 0.28 22.32 -12.08
N GLY A 243 -0.71 21.74 -11.41
CA GLY A 243 -2.08 21.56 -11.91
C GLY A 243 -2.77 20.24 -11.53
N ASN A 244 -2.20 19.43 -10.62
CA ASN A 244 -2.79 18.16 -10.16
C ASN A 244 -3.09 17.12 -11.25
N SER A 245 -2.50 17.25 -12.44
CA SER A 245 -2.57 16.20 -13.46
C SER A 245 -1.69 15.03 -12.99
N MET A 246 -2.30 14.09 -12.29
CA MET A 246 -1.71 12.82 -11.85
C MET A 246 -1.98 11.75 -12.91
N VAL A 247 -1.32 11.87 -14.06
CA VAL A 247 -1.52 10.96 -15.19
C VAL A 247 -0.24 10.17 -15.43
N TRP A 248 -0.38 8.85 -15.58
CA TRP A 248 0.71 7.98 -15.97
C TRP A 248 1.15 8.25 -17.41
N GLN A 249 2.46 8.33 -17.64
CA GLN A 249 3.08 8.43 -18.95
C GLN A 249 3.99 7.24 -19.15
N GLU A 250 3.79 6.50 -20.25
CA GLU A 250 4.71 5.43 -20.65
C GLU A 250 6.05 6.05 -21.04
N GLU A 251 7.14 5.51 -20.48
CA GLU A 251 8.50 5.99 -20.75
C GLU A 251 9.22 5.09 -21.74
N SER A 252 9.17 3.77 -21.51
CA SER A 252 9.90 2.81 -22.34
C SER A 252 9.35 1.40 -22.23
N SER A 253 9.64 0.60 -23.25
CA SER A 253 9.43 -0.85 -23.26
C SER A 253 10.71 -1.50 -23.79
N VAL A 254 11.28 -2.42 -23.02
CA VAL A 254 12.57 -3.05 -23.29
C VAL A 254 12.42 -4.56 -23.23
N THR A 255 12.89 -5.28 -24.25
CA THR A 255 12.88 -6.75 -24.26
C THR A 255 14.07 -7.32 -23.49
N ALA A 256 13.99 -8.59 -23.12
CA ALA A 256 15.09 -9.30 -22.47
C ALA A 256 16.41 -9.24 -23.26
N ASP A 257 16.35 -9.29 -24.59
CA ASP A 257 17.55 -9.20 -25.44
C ASP A 257 18.16 -7.80 -25.42
N GLN A 258 17.31 -6.76 -25.54
CA GLN A 258 17.78 -5.37 -25.43
C GLN A 258 18.36 -5.06 -24.06
N LEU A 259 17.83 -5.67 -22.98
CA LEU A 259 18.37 -5.48 -21.63
C LEU A 259 19.76 -6.13 -21.48
N ARG A 260 19.99 -7.30 -22.11
CA ARG A 260 21.29 -7.99 -22.10
C ARG A 260 22.36 -7.23 -22.87
N ASP A 261 21.96 -6.49 -23.91
CA ASP A 261 22.86 -5.68 -24.73
C ASP A 261 23.27 -4.35 -24.06
N LEU A 262 22.78 -4.06 -22.86
CA LEU A 262 23.15 -2.87 -22.07
C LEU A 262 24.37 -3.09 -21.15
N ASP A 263 24.82 -4.35 -20.99
CA ASP A 263 26.03 -4.74 -20.26
C ASP A 263 27.29 -4.68 -21.15
#